data_AF-A0A542DNM7-F1
#
_entry.id   AF-A0A542DNM7-F1
#
_cell.length_a   1.000
_cell.length_b   1.000
_cell.length_c   1.000
_cell.angle_alpha   90.00
_cell.angle_beta   90.00
_cell.angle_gamma   90.00
#
_symmetry.space_group_name_H-M   'P 1'
#
loop_
_entity.id
_entity.type
_entity.pdbx_description
1 polymer ?
#
loop_
_entity_poly.entity_id
_entity_poly.type
_entity_poly.pdbx_seq_one_letter_code
_entity_poly.pdbx_strand_id
1 'polypeptide(L)'
;MARALTPRTIELIGTVQDQLNALKTQVAALTDENRRLRGATNNRKKLTRREVERIRGLAGTMSQREIAYAFDINPATVSRLIRGIYHRTTR
;
A
#
# COMPACT_ATOMS: atom_id res chain seq x y z
N MET A 1 -13.90 45.89 29.75
CA MET A 1 -13.92 44.87 30.82
C MET A 1 -14.01 43.49 30.19
N ALA A 2 -13.09 42.57 30.49
CA ALA A 2 -13.15 41.21 29.96
C ALA A 2 -14.24 40.41 30.67
N ARG A 3 -15.15 39.78 29.92
CA ARG A 3 -16.20 38.91 30.48
C ARG A 3 -15.56 37.57 30.84
N ALA A 4 -15.69 37.16 32.11
CA ALA A 4 -15.20 35.86 32.56
C ALA A 4 -15.90 34.71 31.81
N LEU A 5 -15.15 33.67 31.49
CA LEU A 5 -15.67 32.46 30.87
C LEU A 5 -16.62 31.73 31.83
N THR A 6 -17.69 31.16 31.29
CA THR A 6 -18.62 30.36 32.12
C THR A 6 -17.98 29.01 32.49
N PRO A 7 -18.36 28.39 33.62
CA PRO A 7 -17.85 27.07 34.01
C PRO A 7 -18.03 26.01 32.92
N ARG A 8 -19.17 26.01 32.23
CA ARG A 8 -19.44 25.11 31.09
C ARG A 8 -18.47 25.32 29.92
N THR A 9 -18.09 26.57 29.67
CA THR A 9 -17.11 26.90 28.63
C THR A 9 -15.72 26.39 29.01
N ILE A 10 -15.35 26.47 30.28
CA ILE A 10 -14.06 25.97 30.79
C ILE A 10 -13.99 24.44 30.65
N GLU A 11 -15.05 23.74 31.04
CA GLU A 11 -15.14 22.28 30.92
C GLU A 11 -15.06 21.81 29.45
N LEU A 12 -15.76 22.50 28.55
CA LEU A 12 -15.71 22.22 27.12
C LEU A 12 -14.30 22.43 26.54
N ILE A 13 -13.62 23.50 26.93
CA ILE A 13 -12.24 23.77 26.50
C ILE A 13 -11.31 22.65 26.98
N GLY A 14 -11.43 22.22 28.25
CA GLY A 14 -10.65 21.10 28.78
C GLY A 14 -10.89 19.81 27.99
N THR A 15 -12.15 19.46 27.76
CA THR A 15 -12.53 18.26 26.99
C THR A 15 -11.95 18.29 25.56
N VAL A 16 -12.08 19.43 24.86
CA VAL A 16 -11.52 19.59 23.52
C VAL A 16 -9.99 19.52 23.53
N GLN A 17 -9.35 20.06 24.57
CA GLN A 17 -7.91 20.00 24.72
C GLN A 17 -7.43 18.56 24.94
N ASP A 18 -8.14 17.77 25.74
CA ASP A 18 -7.84 16.37 26.00
C ASP A 18 -8.02 15.52 24.73
N GLN A 19 -9.11 15.74 24.00
CA GLN A 19 -9.35 15.10 22.71
C GLN A 19 -8.26 15.46 21.69
N LEU A 20 -7.84 16.72 21.64
CA LEU A 20 -6.78 17.16 20.75
C LEU A 20 -5.45 16.49 21.08
N ASN A 21 -5.13 16.35 22.37
CA ASN A 21 -3.91 15.68 22.83
C ASN A 21 -3.95 14.18 22.49
N ALA A 22 -5.09 13.51 22.74
CA ALA A 22 -5.28 12.11 22.38
C ALA A 22 -5.14 11.88 20.86
N LEU A 23 -5.75 12.75 20.06
CA LEU A 23 -5.69 12.66 18.60
C LEU A 23 -4.26 12.88 18.08
N LYS A 24 -3.52 13.85 18.63
CA LYS A 24 -2.11 14.08 18.28
C LYS A 24 -1.26 12.82 18.54
N THR A 25 -1.46 12.18 19.68
CA THR A 25 -0.75 10.94 20.03
C THR A 25 -1.08 9.82 19.04
N GLN A 26 -2.35 9.63 18.69
CA GLN A 26 -2.76 8.61 17.71
C GLN A 26 -2.18 8.89 16.32
N VAL A 27 -2.20 10.13 15.86
CA VAL A 27 -1.64 10.53 14.56
C VAL A 27 -0.13 10.24 14.51
N ALA A 28 0.60 10.56 15.58
CA ALA A 28 2.03 10.24 15.66
C ALA A 28 2.27 8.72 15.54
N ALA A 29 1.57 7.92 16.35
CA ALA A 29 1.70 6.46 16.31
C ALA A 29 1.35 5.86 14.93
N LEU A 30 0.25 6.30 14.32
CA LEU A 30 -0.17 5.83 12.99
C LEU A 30 0.79 6.28 11.89
N THR A 31 1.43 7.43 12.04
CA THR A 31 2.41 7.93 11.07
C THR A 31 3.68 7.08 11.11
N ASP A 32 4.16 6.74 12.30
CA ASP A 32 5.33 5.88 12.47
C ASP A 32 5.05 4.45 12.00
N GLU A 33 3.88 3.89 12.32
CA GLU A 33 3.49 2.57 11.84
C GLU A 33 3.34 2.53 10.31
N ASN A 34 2.75 3.57 9.70
CA ASN A 34 2.70 3.67 8.24
C ASN A 34 4.10 3.75 7.62
N ARG A 35 5.02 4.52 8.23
CA ARG A 35 6.40 4.60 7.77
C ARG A 35 7.06 3.22 7.82
N ARG A 36 6.88 2.49 8.92
CA ARG A 36 7.40 1.14 9.13
C ARG A 36 6.85 0.16 8.09
N LEU A 37 5.54 0.12 7.90
CA LEU A 37 4.89 -0.76 6.93
C LEU A 37 5.33 -0.45 5.50
N ARG A 38 5.42 0.83 5.14
CA ARG A 38 5.94 1.23 3.83
C ARG A 38 7.38 0.78 3.61
N GLY A 39 8.23 0.88 4.63
CA GLY A 39 9.61 0.40 4.59
C GLY A 39 9.75 -1.14 4.59
N ALA A 40 8.83 -1.84 5.26
CA ALA A 40 8.86 -3.30 5.39
C ALA A 40 8.38 -4.04 4.12
N THR A 41 7.63 -3.37 3.24
CA THR A 41 7.21 -3.97 1.97
C THR A 41 8.38 -4.00 0.98
N ASN A 42 9.12 -5.12 0.95
CA ASN A 42 10.03 -5.40 -0.15
C ASN A 42 9.22 -5.74 -1.41
N ASN A 43 8.70 -4.70 -2.07
CA ASN A 43 7.97 -4.80 -3.34
C ASN A 43 8.89 -5.15 -4.53
N ARG A 44 10.07 -5.74 -4.27
CA ARG A 44 10.94 -6.24 -5.33
C ARG A 44 10.14 -7.25 -6.13
N LYS A 45 10.01 -6.94 -7.42
CA LYS A 45 9.28 -7.80 -8.35
C LYS A 45 9.95 -9.17 -8.35
N LYS A 46 9.16 -10.22 -8.18
CA LYS A 46 9.65 -11.61 -8.13
C LYS A 46 10.31 -12.04 -9.44
N LEU A 47 9.88 -11.43 -10.55
CA LEU A 47 10.37 -11.74 -11.88
C LEU A 47 11.38 -10.69 -12.35
N THR A 48 12.39 -11.13 -13.06
CA THR A 48 13.33 -10.31 -13.82
C THR A 48 12.71 -9.85 -15.13
N ARG A 49 13.28 -8.82 -15.77
CA ARG A 49 12.82 -8.39 -17.12
C ARG A 49 12.89 -9.52 -18.15
N ARG A 50 13.95 -10.33 -18.11
CA ARG A 50 14.14 -11.49 -19.00
C ARG A 50 13.06 -12.56 -18.79
N GLU A 51 12.68 -12.85 -17.55
CA GLU A 51 11.58 -13.78 -17.26
C GLU A 51 10.25 -13.27 -17.78
N VAL A 52 9.99 -11.97 -17.66
CA VAL A 52 8.78 -11.35 -18.20
C VAL A 52 8.72 -11.46 -19.72
N GLU A 53 9.84 -11.22 -20.41
CA GLU A 53 9.93 -11.37 -21.86
C GLU A 53 9.69 -12.83 -22.28
N ARG A 54 10.27 -13.80 -21.56
CA ARG A 54 10.00 -15.23 -21.79
C ARG A 54 8.52 -15.58 -21.60
N ILE A 55 7.92 -15.15 -20.49
CA ILE A 55 6.49 -15.39 -20.21
C ILE A 55 5.60 -14.81 -21.32
N ARG A 56 5.91 -13.59 -21.79
CA ARG A 56 5.18 -12.96 -22.91
C ARG A 56 5.39 -13.71 -24.23
N GLY A 57 6.58 -14.23 -24.49
CA GLY A 57 6.88 -15.03 -25.68
C GLY A 57 6.18 -16.40 -25.71
N LEU A 58 5.88 -16.97 -24.54
CA LEU A 58 5.09 -18.22 -24.42
C LEU A 58 3.58 -18.00 -24.54
N ALA A 59 3.12 -16.74 -24.55
CA ALA A 59 1.71 -16.44 -24.71
C ALA A 59 1.25 -16.83 -26.12
N GLY A 60 0.28 -17.74 -26.20
CA GLY A 60 -0.22 -18.28 -27.47
C GLY A 60 0.37 -19.63 -27.86
N THR A 61 1.47 -20.07 -27.23
CA THR A 61 2.03 -21.41 -27.42
C THR A 61 1.71 -22.36 -26.26
N MET A 62 1.49 -21.82 -25.06
CA MET A 62 1.13 -22.57 -23.86
C MET A 62 -0.07 -21.92 -23.16
N SER A 63 -0.82 -22.70 -22.37
CA SER A 63 -1.88 -22.13 -21.54
C SER A 63 -1.28 -21.27 -20.42
N GLN A 64 -2.03 -20.25 -19.98
CA GLN A 64 -1.58 -19.40 -18.87
C GLN A 64 -1.36 -20.19 -17.57
N ARG A 65 -2.06 -21.32 -17.39
CA ARG A 65 -1.91 -22.21 -16.23
C ARG A 65 -0.59 -22.98 -16.27
N GLU A 66 -0.18 -23.47 -17.43
CA GLU A 66 1.11 -24.16 -17.59
C GLU A 66 2.28 -23.20 -17.45
N ILE A 67 2.17 -21.99 -18.01
CA ILE A 67 3.17 -20.93 -17.83
C ILE A 67 3.29 -20.58 -16.34
N ALA A 68 2.16 -20.46 -15.63
CA ALA A 68 2.15 -20.20 -14.20
C ALA A 68 2.88 -21.28 -13.39
N TYR A 69 2.64 -22.55 -13.73
CA TYR A 69 3.32 -23.68 -13.10
C TYR A 69 4.83 -23.69 -13.39
N ALA A 70 5.24 -23.49 -14.64
CA ALA A 70 6.65 -23.51 -15.05
C ALA A 70 7.49 -22.40 -14.41
N PHE A 71 6.87 -21.26 -14.08
CA PHE A 71 7.55 -20.11 -13.46
C PHE A 71 7.26 -19.97 -11.96
N ASP A 72 6.55 -20.92 -11.35
CA ASP A 72 6.11 -20.87 -9.94
C ASP A 72 5.45 -19.53 -9.56
N ILE A 73 4.49 -19.09 -10.38
CA ILE A 73 3.75 -17.85 -10.18
C ILE A 73 2.25 -18.09 -10.26
N ASN A 74 1.48 -17.17 -9.65
CA ASN A 74 0.02 -17.21 -9.74
C ASN A 74 -0.43 -17.01 -11.22
N PRO A 75 -1.38 -17.81 -11.75
CA PRO A 75 -1.96 -17.61 -13.08
C PRO A 75 -2.49 -16.19 -13.33
N ALA A 76 -3.03 -15.52 -12.31
CA ALA A 76 -3.44 -14.12 -12.40
C ALA A 76 -2.25 -13.18 -12.67
N THR A 77 -1.05 -13.51 -12.18
CA THR A 77 0.18 -12.77 -12.49
C THR A 77 0.55 -12.93 -13.96
N VAL A 78 0.46 -14.15 -14.51
CA VAL A 78 0.66 -14.39 -15.95
C VAL A 78 -0.32 -13.56 -16.79
N SER A 79 -1.61 -13.59 -16.44
CA SER A 79 -2.62 -12.77 -17.11
C SER A 79 -2.27 -11.27 -17.09
N ARG A 80 -1.83 -10.74 -15.94
CA ARG A 80 -1.40 -9.33 -15.81
C ARG A 80 -0.12 -9.02 -16.60
N LEU A 81 0.82 -9.96 -16.73
CA LEU A 81 2.04 -9.79 -17.53
C LEU A 81 1.74 -9.71 -19.02
N ILE A 82 0.85 -10.59 -19.51
CA ILE A 82 0.39 -10.64 -20.89
C ILE A 82 -0.38 -9.36 -21.23
N ARG A 83 -1.25 -8.89 -20.33
CA ARG A 83 -1.98 -7.61 -20.46
C ARG A 83 -1.11 -6.35 -20.26
N GLY A 84 0.18 -6.50 -19.92
CA GLY A 84 1.08 -5.36 -19.67
C GLY A 84 0.79 -4.55 -18.40
N ILE A 85 0.00 -5.08 -17.47
CA ILE A 85 -0.35 -4.44 -16.19
C ILE A 85 0.76 -4.66 -15.16
N TYR A 86 1.31 -5.87 -15.09
CA TYR A 86 2.47 -6.21 -14.26
C TYR A 86 3.75 -6.10 -15.09
N HIS A 87 4.84 -5.58 -14.49
CA HIS A 87 6.02 -5.16 -15.24
C HIS A 87 5.68 -4.33 -16.49
N ARG A 88 4.92 -3.24 -16.30
CA ARG A 88 4.75 -2.24 -17.36
C ARG A 88 6.14 -1.72 -17.74
N THR A 89 6.61 -2.12 -18.92
CA THR A 89 7.81 -1.54 -19.52
C THR A 89 7.37 -0.15 -19.96
N THR A 90 7.82 0.89 -19.26
CA THR A 90 7.71 2.26 -19.76
C THR A 90 8.45 2.25 -21.11
N ARG A 91 7.72 2.43 -22.21
CA ARG A 91 8.31 2.73 -23.52
C ARG A 91 8.84 4.16 -23.51
#